data_AF-A0A1M6ATI1-F1
#
_entry.id   AF-A0A1M6ATI1-F1
#
_cell.length_a   1.000
_cell.length_b   1.000
_cell.length_c   1.000
_cell.angle_alpha   90.00
_cell.angle_beta   90.00
_cell.angle_gamma   90.00
#
_symmetry.space_group_name_H-M   'P 1'
#
loop_
_entity.id
_entity.type
_entity.pdbx_description
1 polymer ?
#
loop_
_entity_poly.entity_id
_entity_poly.type
_entity_poly.pdbx_seq_one_letter_code
_entity_poly.pdbx_strand_id
1 'polypeptide(L)'
;MSLTSEIRRHFGKDDESGIKKLKEDIQKIYKDIEEENKRECASDIDKICEDLNDLYMDEDNETMVIEAIQSLSFYQKYPWFRKAFIKLLSFLEEDYYLRTDAMRHVLDSGWASNETYALSEDTKADSFVQKLLPDIVEDYYIGIPEDELTSDLLELKRDACIKRFFLGRYIYRNLSCLDDIKARYQYIYRTLDKEVEAVKDRPGSYERELEEEIFKWSKKVAQEQEAKTFSTSQQLHDSLIDTYYKNLSAEFPDESDELKEECLKWKKIRGNDTCPCGSGKKFKKCHGA
;
A
#
# COMPACT_ATOMS: atom_id res chain seq x y z
N MET A 1 33.67 -42.19 8.81
CA MET A 1 32.28 -41.75 8.58
C MET A 1 32.21 -40.29 9.00
N SER A 2 31.91 -39.38 8.06
CA SER A 2 32.03 -37.94 8.28
C SER A 2 30.80 -37.41 9.01
N LEU A 3 30.98 -36.45 9.93
CA LEU A 3 29.93 -35.72 10.65
C LEU A 3 28.86 -35.13 9.70
N THR A 4 29.25 -34.85 8.45
CA THR A 4 28.34 -34.40 7.37
C THR A 4 27.33 -35.46 6.90
N SER A 5 27.57 -36.75 7.18
CA SER A 5 26.65 -37.84 6.83
C SER A 5 25.58 -38.11 7.90
N GLU A 6 25.77 -37.64 9.13
CA GLU A 6 24.76 -37.70 10.20
C GLU A 6 23.83 -36.48 10.19
N ILE A 7 24.32 -35.30 9.80
CA ILE A 7 23.50 -34.08 9.68
C ILE A 7 22.45 -34.22 8.56
N ARG A 8 22.80 -34.87 7.43
CA ARG A 8 21.84 -35.16 6.34
C ARG A 8 20.76 -36.19 6.70
N ARG A 9 20.87 -36.85 7.86
CA ARG A 9 19.89 -37.85 8.32
C ARG A 9 18.91 -37.29 9.36
N HIS A 10 19.09 -36.04 9.81
CA HIS A 10 18.27 -35.37 10.81
C HIS A 10 17.51 -34.14 10.32
N PHE A 11 17.79 -33.64 9.11
CA PHE A 11 17.10 -32.47 8.56
C PHE A 11 16.43 -32.83 7.24
N GLY A 12 15.10 -32.74 7.28
CA GLY A 12 14.17 -32.65 6.15
C GLY A 12 14.46 -33.53 4.95
N LYS A 13 13.72 -34.63 4.80
CA LYS A 13 13.31 -35.04 3.45
C LYS A 13 12.56 -33.85 2.85
N ASP A 14 12.74 -33.59 1.57
CA ASP A 14 11.92 -32.64 0.79
C ASP A 14 10.45 -32.76 1.26
N ASP A 15 9.97 -31.78 2.04
CA ASP A 15 8.75 -31.90 2.85
C ASP A 15 7.53 -31.46 2.02
N GLU A 16 7.28 -32.16 0.91
CA GLU A 16 6.04 -32.02 0.12
C GLU A 16 4.78 -32.17 1.01
N SER A 17 4.91 -32.83 2.15
CA SER A 17 3.88 -33.02 3.17
C SER A 17 3.57 -31.73 3.95
N GLY A 18 4.60 -31.02 4.43
CA GLY A 18 4.48 -29.76 5.17
C GLY A 18 3.87 -28.63 4.33
N ILE A 19 4.37 -28.44 3.10
CA ILE A 19 3.82 -27.49 2.12
C ILE A 19 2.33 -27.74 1.89
N LYS A 20 1.96 -29.00 1.63
CA LYS A 20 0.57 -29.36 1.35
C LYS A 20 -0.34 -29.07 2.55
N LYS A 21 0.12 -29.36 3.76
CA LYS A 21 -0.61 -29.10 5.00
C LYS A 21 -0.85 -27.60 5.20
N LEU A 22 0.19 -26.79 5.03
CA LEU A 22 0.09 -25.33 5.16
C LEU A 22 -0.87 -24.73 4.10
N LYS A 23 -0.85 -25.24 2.86
CA LYS A 23 -1.83 -24.83 1.82
C LYS A 23 -3.26 -25.16 2.22
N GLU A 24 -3.49 -26.37 2.72
CA GLU A 24 -4.82 -26.81 3.16
C GLU A 24 -5.33 -25.98 4.34
N ASP A 25 -4.47 -25.59 5.28
CA ASP A 25 -4.87 -24.77 6.42
C ASP A 25 -5.15 -23.31 6.03
N ILE A 26 -4.35 -22.72 5.12
CA ILE A 26 -4.64 -21.39 4.54
C ILE A 26 -6.00 -21.40 3.82
N GLN A 27 -6.31 -22.45 3.06
CA GLN A 27 -7.59 -22.59 2.36
C GLN A 27 -8.78 -22.65 3.33
N LYS A 28 -8.63 -23.29 4.50
CA LYS A 28 -9.68 -23.31 5.51
C LYS A 28 -9.92 -21.92 6.09
N ILE A 29 -8.86 -21.14 6.34
CA ILE A 29 -9.01 -19.75 6.79
C ILE A 29 -9.85 -18.95 5.79
N TYR A 30 -9.56 -19.04 4.49
CA TYR A 30 -10.36 -18.34 3.48
C TYR A 30 -11.82 -18.75 3.53
N LYS A 31 -12.09 -20.06 3.59
CA LYS A 31 -13.44 -20.60 3.71
C LYS A 31 -14.15 -20.09 4.96
N ASP A 32 -13.47 -20.08 6.11
CA ASP A 32 -14.04 -19.61 7.36
C ASP A 32 -14.32 -18.11 7.34
N ILE A 33 -13.52 -17.32 6.61
CA ILE A 33 -13.81 -15.90 6.41
C ILE A 33 -15.05 -15.72 5.53
N GLU A 34 -15.16 -16.46 4.44
CA GLU A 34 -16.32 -16.44 3.54
C GLU A 34 -17.62 -16.87 4.24
N GLU A 35 -17.54 -17.88 5.12
CA GLU A 35 -18.67 -18.39 5.89
C GLU A 35 -18.91 -17.62 7.21
N GLU A 36 -18.08 -16.63 7.53
CA GLU A 36 -18.05 -15.90 8.81
C GLU A 36 -17.92 -16.81 10.07
N ASN A 37 -17.22 -17.95 9.95
CA ASN A 37 -16.94 -18.89 11.04
C ASN A 37 -15.82 -18.38 11.96
N LYS A 38 -16.06 -17.28 12.67
CA LYS A 38 -15.06 -16.52 13.47
C LYS A 38 -14.20 -17.37 14.40
N ARG A 39 -14.80 -18.37 15.05
CA ARG A 39 -14.11 -19.23 16.01
C ARG A 39 -13.18 -20.22 15.32
N GLU A 40 -13.64 -20.82 14.23
CA GLU A 40 -12.85 -21.77 13.44
C GLU A 40 -11.71 -21.02 12.76
N CYS A 41 -11.96 -19.84 12.17
CA CYS A 41 -10.93 -18.99 11.58
C CYS A 41 -9.78 -18.67 12.55
N ALA A 42 -10.12 -18.30 13.80
CA ALA A 42 -9.11 -18.05 14.83
C ALA A 42 -8.35 -19.33 15.22
N SER A 43 -9.05 -20.47 15.30
CA SER A 43 -8.44 -21.77 15.58
C SER A 43 -7.50 -22.22 14.45
N ASP A 44 -7.85 -21.96 13.20
CA ASP A 44 -7.04 -22.31 12.04
C ASP A 44 -5.81 -21.42 11.93
N ILE A 45 -5.90 -20.12 12.27
CA ILE A 45 -4.72 -19.27 12.42
C ILE A 45 -3.77 -19.79 13.50
N ASP A 46 -4.31 -20.23 14.64
CA ASP A 46 -3.51 -20.82 15.72
C ASP A 46 -2.78 -22.07 15.24
N LYS A 47 -3.48 -22.93 14.49
CA LYS A 47 -2.93 -24.14 13.91
C LYS A 47 -1.83 -23.85 12.88
N ILE A 48 -1.98 -22.80 12.05
CA ILE A 48 -0.91 -22.37 11.15
C ILE A 48 0.34 -21.97 11.93
N CYS A 49 0.18 -21.20 13.01
CA CYS A 49 1.32 -20.80 13.84
C CYS A 49 2.02 -22.02 14.45
N GLU A 50 1.26 -23.00 14.94
CA GLU A 50 1.81 -24.28 15.43
C GLU A 50 2.56 -25.03 14.32
N ASP A 51 1.94 -25.17 13.15
CA ASP A 51 2.51 -25.91 12.02
C ASP A 51 3.77 -25.26 11.46
N LEU A 52 3.84 -23.93 11.46
CA LEU A 52 5.05 -23.18 11.08
C LEU A 52 6.24 -23.42 12.02
N ASN A 53 6.00 -23.72 13.31
CA ASN A 53 7.09 -24.05 14.25
C ASN A 53 7.81 -25.35 13.90
N ASP A 54 7.08 -26.30 13.34
CA ASP A 54 7.61 -27.62 13.00
C ASP A 54 8.14 -27.67 11.55
N LEU A 55 7.91 -26.62 10.76
CA LEU A 55 8.24 -26.56 9.34
C LEU A 55 9.64 -26.01 9.07
N TYR A 56 10.37 -26.65 8.16
CA TYR A 56 11.63 -26.10 7.66
C TYR A 56 11.35 -24.98 6.64
N MET A 57 11.88 -23.78 6.88
CA MET A 57 11.66 -22.62 6.01
C MET A 57 12.61 -22.66 4.79
N ASP A 58 12.09 -23.11 3.65
CA ASP A 58 12.72 -23.07 2.32
C ASP A 58 11.98 -22.09 1.40
N GLU A 59 12.54 -21.79 0.22
CA GLU A 59 12.00 -20.78 -0.71
C GLU A 59 10.50 -20.99 -1.07
N ASP A 60 10.03 -22.23 -1.12
CA ASP A 60 8.62 -22.55 -1.42
C ASP A 60 7.72 -22.24 -0.21
N ASN A 61 8.12 -22.64 1.00
CA ASN A 61 7.42 -22.30 2.24
C ASN A 61 7.42 -20.79 2.49
N GLU A 62 8.53 -20.13 2.19
CA GLU A 62 8.67 -18.68 2.26
C GLU A 62 7.66 -17.98 1.34
N THR A 63 7.58 -18.42 0.08
CA THR A 63 6.63 -17.90 -0.90
C THR A 63 5.19 -18.05 -0.42
N MET A 64 4.84 -19.19 0.16
CA MET A 64 3.50 -19.40 0.70
C MET A 64 3.15 -18.49 1.87
N VAL A 65 4.09 -18.25 2.81
CA VAL A 65 3.88 -17.31 3.91
C VAL A 65 3.67 -15.90 3.35
N ILE A 66 4.44 -15.51 2.35
CA ILE A 66 4.29 -14.22 1.67
C ILE A 66 2.90 -14.07 1.04
N GLU A 67 2.48 -15.06 0.24
CA GLU A 67 1.16 -15.10 -0.40
C GLU A 67 0.02 -15.06 0.63
N ALA A 68 0.18 -15.76 1.76
CA ALA A 68 -0.80 -15.76 2.84
C ALA A 68 -0.94 -14.38 3.48
N ILE A 69 0.16 -13.70 3.83
CA ILE A 69 0.12 -12.35 4.39
C ILE A 69 -0.56 -11.38 3.42
N GLN A 70 -0.16 -11.41 2.14
CA GLN A 70 -0.71 -10.53 1.10
C GLN A 70 -2.22 -10.76 0.95
N SER A 71 -2.65 -12.01 0.83
CA SER A 71 -4.05 -12.36 0.61
C SER A 71 -4.92 -12.06 1.84
N LEU A 72 -4.45 -12.42 3.04
CA LEU A 72 -5.19 -12.19 4.28
C LEU A 72 -5.30 -10.70 4.63
N SER A 73 -4.39 -9.86 4.16
CA SER A 73 -4.45 -8.40 4.33
C SER A 73 -5.75 -7.79 3.76
N PHE A 74 -6.30 -8.35 2.67
CA PHE A 74 -7.57 -7.89 2.07
C PHE A 74 -8.81 -8.18 2.93
N TYR A 75 -8.70 -9.10 3.90
CA TYR A 75 -9.81 -9.49 4.78
C TYR A 75 -9.89 -8.66 6.07
N GLN A 76 -8.98 -7.71 6.28
CA GLN A 76 -8.99 -6.85 7.46
C GLN A 76 -10.17 -5.86 7.53
N LYS A 77 -10.95 -5.75 6.44
CA LYS A 77 -12.26 -5.08 6.43
C LYS A 77 -13.25 -5.68 7.42
N TYR A 78 -13.05 -6.93 7.85
CA TYR A 78 -13.83 -7.59 8.87
C TYR A 78 -13.21 -7.34 10.26
N PRO A 79 -13.83 -6.53 11.15
CA PRO A 79 -13.21 -6.18 12.44
C PRO A 79 -12.94 -7.39 13.33
N TRP A 80 -13.74 -8.45 13.19
CA TRP A 80 -13.57 -9.69 13.95
C TRP A 80 -12.33 -10.48 13.54
N PHE A 81 -11.85 -10.32 12.30
CA PHE A 81 -10.69 -11.04 11.75
C PHE A 81 -9.36 -10.40 12.18
N ARG A 82 -9.32 -9.07 12.34
CA ARG A 82 -8.11 -8.30 12.63
C ARG A 82 -7.30 -8.84 13.81
N LYS A 83 -7.97 -9.27 14.88
CA LYS A 83 -7.29 -9.83 16.06
C LYS A 83 -6.55 -11.13 15.74
N ALA A 84 -7.13 -11.99 14.91
CA ALA A 84 -6.48 -13.22 14.49
C ALA A 84 -5.31 -12.92 13.53
N PHE A 85 -5.50 -11.97 12.60
CA PHE A 85 -4.43 -11.54 11.71
C PHE A 85 -3.23 -10.93 12.47
N ILE A 86 -3.47 -10.07 13.45
CA ILE A 86 -2.42 -9.53 14.34
C ILE A 86 -1.63 -10.67 15.00
N LYS A 87 -2.31 -11.72 15.47
CA LYS A 87 -1.64 -12.87 16.09
C LYS A 87 -0.69 -13.56 15.12
N LEU A 88 -1.10 -13.76 13.87
CA LEU A 88 -0.25 -14.31 12.82
C LEU A 88 0.97 -13.40 12.57
N LEU A 89 0.77 -12.09 12.41
CA LEU A 89 1.88 -11.15 12.18
C LEU A 89 2.87 -11.13 13.34
N SER A 90 2.38 -11.08 14.58
CA SER A 90 3.22 -11.12 15.78
C SER A 90 4.04 -12.41 15.86
N PHE A 91 3.41 -13.56 15.57
CA PHE A 91 4.10 -14.85 15.53
C PHE A 91 5.25 -14.85 14.50
N LEU A 92 4.99 -14.36 13.29
CA LEU A 92 6.00 -14.28 12.23
C LEU A 92 7.12 -13.27 12.54
N GLU A 93 6.83 -12.23 13.33
CA GLU A 93 7.81 -11.23 13.78
C GLU A 93 8.74 -11.76 14.88
N GLU A 94 8.18 -12.45 15.88
CA GLU A 94 8.90 -12.88 17.10
C GLU A 94 9.89 -14.03 16.85
N ASP A 95 9.57 -14.97 15.96
CA ASP A 95 10.32 -16.22 15.81
C ASP A 95 11.39 -16.21 14.70
N TYR A 96 11.72 -15.04 14.13
CA TYR A 96 12.74 -14.88 13.10
C TYR A 96 12.59 -15.82 11.87
N TYR A 97 11.35 -16.22 11.54
CA TYR A 97 11.05 -16.98 10.32
C TYR A 97 11.42 -16.21 9.05
N LEU A 98 11.40 -14.87 9.12
CA LEU A 98 11.56 -13.97 7.98
C LEU A 98 12.96 -13.33 7.99
N ARG A 99 13.95 -14.07 7.50
CA ARG A 99 15.38 -13.70 7.61
C ARG A 99 15.89 -12.80 6.50
N THR A 100 15.15 -12.67 5.41
CA THR A 100 15.54 -11.85 4.26
C THR A 100 14.87 -10.48 4.30
N ASP A 101 15.50 -9.48 3.67
CA ASP A 101 14.91 -8.14 3.53
C ASP A 101 13.57 -8.18 2.79
N ALA A 102 13.42 -9.09 1.83
CA ALA A 102 12.18 -9.29 1.07
C ALA A 102 11.02 -9.72 1.97
N MET A 103 11.26 -10.64 2.90
CA MET A 103 10.22 -11.12 3.81
C MET A 103 9.87 -10.10 4.88
N ARG A 104 10.87 -9.37 5.39
CA ARG A 104 10.63 -8.25 6.33
C ARG A 104 9.75 -7.18 5.71
N HIS A 105 9.96 -6.88 4.44
CA HIS A 105 9.12 -5.96 3.68
C HIS A 105 7.67 -6.44 3.63
N VAL A 106 7.41 -7.73 3.40
CA VAL A 106 6.06 -8.32 3.40
C VAL A 106 5.43 -8.32 4.80
N LEU A 107 6.22 -8.50 5.86
CA LEU A 107 5.71 -8.41 7.22
C LEU A 107 5.33 -6.97 7.60
N ASP A 108 6.23 -6.01 7.34
CA ASP A 108 5.97 -4.57 7.51
C ASP A 108 4.71 -4.16 6.73
N SER A 109 4.51 -4.76 5.56
CA SER A 109 3.36 -4.59 4.70
C SER A 109 2.05 -5.07 5.34
N GLY A 110 2.04 -6.30 5.87
CA GLY A 110 0.89 -6.82 6.61
C GLY A 110 0.53 -5.95 7.83
N TRP A 111 1.54 -5.49 8.56
CA TRP A 111 1.35 -4.59 9.69
C TRP A 111 0.78 -3.23 9.27
N ALA A 112 1.31 -2.63 8.21
CA ALA A 112 0.81 -1.37 7.69
C ALA A 112 -0.63 -1.50 7.15
N SER A 113 -1.00 -2.64 6.55
CA SER A 113 -2.40 -2.96 6.24
C SER A 113 -3.27 -2.97 7.51
N ASN A 114 -2.80 -3.54 8.62
CA ASN A 114 -3.56 -3.50 9.87
C ASN A 114 -3.68 -2.08 10.43
N GLU A 115 -2.61 -1.31 10.35
CA GLU A 115 -2.60 0.09 10.78
C GLU A 115 -3.57 0.96 9.96
N THR A 116 -3.84 0.68 8.67
CA THR A 116 -4.79 1.51 7.90
C THR A 116 -6.22 1.37 8.37
N TYR A 117 -6.62 0.18 8.84
CA TYR A 117 -7.93 0.01 9.45
C TYR A 117 -8.00 0.71 10.81
N ALA A 118 -6.94 0.66 11.61
CA ALA A 118 -6.88 1.41 12.86
C ALA A 118 -6.91 2.94 12.63
N LEU A 119 -6.24 3.42 11.58
CA LEU A 119 -6.27 4.81 11.15
C LEU A 119 -7.67 5.23 10.67
N SER A 120 -8.38 4.35 9.96
CA SER A 120 -9.73 4.63 9.45
C SER A 120 -10.76 4.87 10.57
N GLU A 121 -10.49 4.36 11.77
CA GLU A 121 -11.34 4.49 12.96
C GLU A 121 -10.83 5.60 13.91
N ASP A 122 -9.71 6.23 13.60
CA ASP A 122 -9.10 7.25 14.45
C ASP A 122 -9.66 8.65 14.19
N THR A 123 -10.62 9.06 15.02
CA THR A 123 -11.22 10.41 14.96
C THR A 123 -10.25 11.59 15.13
N LYS A 124 -8.99 11.36 15.53
CA LYS A 124 -7.99 12.41 15.73
C LYS A 124 -7.04 12.59 14.56
N ALA A 125 -6.92 11.61 13.67
CA ALA A 125 -6.02 11.74 12.53
C ALA A 125 -6.57 12.75 11.50
N ASP A 126 -5.67 13.29 10.69
CA ASP A 126 -6.01 14.17 9.57
C ASP A 126 -6.93 13.42 8.59
N SER A 127 -8.16 13.89 8.47
CA SER A 127 -9.21 13.24 7.69
C SER A 127 -8.93 13.21 6.19
N PHE A 128 -8.14 14.15 5.66
CA PHE A 128 -7.69 14.10 4.28
C PHE A 128 -6.69 12.96 4.09
N VAL A 129 -5.68 12.88 4.96
CA VAL A 129 -4.67 11.80 4.95
C VAL A 129 -5.32 10.43 5.12
N GLN A 130 -6.26 10.29 6.05
CA GLN A 130 -7.01 9.05 6.28
C GLN A 130 -7.66 8.48 5.01
N LYS A 131 -8.19 9.35 4.13
CA LYS A 131 -8.85 8.92 2.89
C LYS A 131 -7.87 8.48 1.81
N LEU A 132 -6.63 8.96 1.87
CA LEU A 132 -5.60 8.68 0.87
C LEU A 132 -4.83 7.39 1.18
N LEU A 133 -4.47 7.17 2.43
CA LEU A 133 -3.50 6.12 2.79
C LEU A 133 -3.93 4.68 2.50
N PRO A 134 -5.20 4.25 2.66
CA PRO A 134 -5.59 2.86 2.43
C PRO A 134 -5.15 2.30 1.07
N ASP A 135 -5.52 2.93 -0.04
CA ASP A 135 -5.17 2.42 -1.38
C ASP A 135 -3.66 2.52 -1.64
N ILE A 136 -2.98 3.55 -1.12
CA ILE A 136 -1.52 3.70 -1.27
C ILE A 136 -0.79 2.53 -0.61
N VAL A 137 -1.25 2.19 0.60
CA VAL A 137 -0.76 1.08 1.40
C VAL A 137 -1.08 -0.25 0.73
N GLU A 138 -2.33 -0.46 0.33
CA GLU A 138 -2.79 -1.70 -0.31
C GLU A 138 -2.02 -1.98 -1.62
N ASP A 139 -1.80 -0.96 -2.44
CA ASP A 139 -1.04 -1.07 -3.69
C ASP A 139 0.42 -1.49 -3.49
N TYR A 140 1.03 -1.09 -2.38
CA TYR A 140 2.42 -1.43 -2.08
C TYR A 140 2.63 -2.95 -1.88
N TYR A 141 1.56 -3.68 -1.57
CA TYR A 141 1.60 -5.11 -1.25
C TYR A 141 1.13 -5.98 -2.41
N ILE A 142 0.59 -5.36 -3.47
CA ILE A 142 0.25 -6.03 -4.72
C ILE A 142 1.56 -6.30 -5.46
N GLY A 143 2.16 -7.46 -5.18
CA GLY A 143 3.31 -8.03 -5.90
C GLY A 143 2.92 -8.82 -7.15
N ILE A 144 1.72 -8.59 -7.69
CA ILE A 144 1.16 -9.33 -8.82
C ILE A 144 1.72 -8.76 -10.14
N PRO A 145 2.24 -9.61 -11.05
CA PRO A 145 2.67 -9.19 -12.38
C PRO A 145 1.58 -8.41 -13.13
N GLU A 146 2.01 -7.46 -13.95
CA GLU A 146 1.12 -6.55 -14.67
C GLU A 146 0.08 -7.27 -15.56
N ASP A 147 0.45 -8.43 -16.11
CA ASP A 147 -0.37 -9.30 -16.96
C ASP A 147 -1.36 -10.20 -16.19
N GLU A 148 -1.21 -10.29 -14.86
CA GLU A 148 -2.07 -11.06 -13.97
C GLU A 148 -3.08 -10.18 -13.19
N LEU A 149 -3.04 -8.86 -13.38
CA LEU A 149 -3.94 -7.93 -12.71
C LEU A 149 -5.38 -8.09 -13.25
N THR A 150 -6.32 -8.37 -12.36
CA THR A 150 -7.75 -8.30 -12.63
C THR A 150 -8.21 -6.84 -12.81
N SER A 151 -9.42 -6.63 -13.35
CA SER A 151 -10.00 -5.28 -13.49
C SER A 151 -9.97 -4.48 -12.18
N ASP A 152 -10.36 -5.10 -11.06
CA ASP A 152 -10.40 -4.42 -9.76
C ASP A 152 -8.99 -4.04 -9.27
N LEU A 153 -7.99 -4.88 -9.53
CA LEU A 153 -6.60 -4.59 -9.17
C LEU A 153 -5.98 -3.51 -10.08
N LEU A 154 -6.39 -3.42 -11.34
CA LEU A 154 -6.01 -2.32 -12.23
C LEU A 154 -6.57 -0.98 -11.74
N GLU A 155 -7.82 -0.97 -11.27
CA GLU A 155 -8.42 0.23 -10.66
C GLU A 155 -7.67 0.64 -9.39
N LEU A 156 -7.36 -0.31 -8.51
CA LEU A 156 -6.60 -0.05 -7.29
C LEU A 156 -5.21 0.54 -7.61
N LYS A 157 -4.48 -0.02 -8.58
CA LYS A 157 -3.19 0.52 -9.04
C LYS A 157 -3.31 1.97 -9.52
N ARG A 158 -4.33 2.27 -10.33
CA ARG A 158 -4.62 3.64 -10.80
C ARG A 158 -4.93 4.57 -9.64
N ASP A 159 -5.82 4.16 -8.75
CA ASP A 159 -6.35 4.99 -7.67
C ASP A 159 -5.29 5.25 -6.59
N ALA A 160 -4.44 4.27 -6.30
CA ALA A 160 -3.26 4.45 -5.46
C ALA A 160 -2.29 5.49 -6.05
N CYS A 161 -2.01 5.46 -7.35
CA CYS A 161 -1.16 6.48 -7.98
C CYS A 161 -1.79 7.88 -7.90
N ILE A 162 -3.10 8.00 -8.11
CA ILE A 162 -3.84 9.27 -7.95
C ILE A 162 -3.75 9.76 -6.49
N LYS A 163 -3.93 8.88 -5.51
CA LYS A 163 -3.85 9.22 -4.09
C LYS A 163 -2.44 9.58 -3.66
N ARG A 164 -1.39 8.93 -4.20
CA ARG A 164 0.01 9.35 -4.02
C ARG A 164 0.28 10.75 -4.56
N PHE A 165 -0.31 11.09 -5.71
CA PHE A 165 -0.20 12.44 -6.28
C PHE A 165 -0.85 13.45 -5.32
N PHE A 166 -2.06 13.18 -4.82
CA PHE A 166 -2.72 14.04 -3.84
C PHE A 166 -1.97 14.14 -2.52
N LEU A 167 -1.42 13.04 -2.03
CA LEU A 167 -0.63 13.00 -0.80
C LEU A 167 0.64 13.85 -0.95
N GLY A 168 1.37 13.71 -2.05
CA GLY A 168 2.57 14.52 -2.30
C GLY A 168 2.30 16.02 -2.28
N ARG A 169 1.19 16.43 -2.92
CA ARG A 169 0.75 17.85 -2.90
C ARG A 169 0.34 18.31 -1.50
N TYR A 170 -0.31 17.43 -0.73
CA TYR A 170 -0.73 17.72 0.63
C TYR A 170 0.44 17.82 1.61
N ILE A 171 1.44 16.93 1.51
CA ILE A 171 2.70 17.00 2.27
C ILE A 171 3.40 18.33 2.00
N TYR A 172 3.44 18.76 0.73
CA TYR A 172 4.02 20.05 0.38
C TYR A 172 3.28 21.22 1.08
N ARG A 173 1.94 21.20 1.07
CA ARG A 173 1.12 22.24 1.70
C ARG A 173 1.24 22.23 3.22
N ASN A 174 1.38 21.06 3.82
CA ASN A 174 1.40 20.84 5.27
C ASN A 174 2.46 19.78 5.61
N LEU A 175 3.72 20.20 5.77
CA LEU A 175 4.83 19.25 6.00
C LEU A 175 4.66 18.39 7.25
N SER A 176 3.96 18.91 8.27
CA SER A 176 3.67 18.21 9.53
C SER A 176 2.46 17.28 9.46
N CYS A 177 1.75 17.18 8.32
CA CYS A 177 0.53 16.36 8.22
C CYS A 177 0.75 14.87 8.50
N LEU A 178 2.00 14.40 8.42
CA LEU A 178 2.40 13.02 8.70
C LEU A 178 3.07 12.83 10.07
N ASP A 179 3.21 13.86 10.89
CA ASP A 179 3.88 13.74 12.20
C ASP A 179 3.13 12.77 13.12
N ASP A 180 1.81 12.89 13.17
CA ASP A 180 0.95 11.97 13.94
C ASP A 180 0.95 10.55 13.35
N ILE A 181 1.08 10.43 12.03
CA ILE A 181 1.20 9.14 11.35
C ILE A 181 2.50 8.47 11.75
N LYS A 182 3.62 9.20 11.66
CA LYS A 182 4.94 8.74 12.07
C LYS A 182 4.99 8.30 13.53
N ALA A 183 4.28 8.99 14.42
CA ALA A 183 4.30 8.71 15.85
C ALA A 183 3.44 7.50 16.25
N ARG A 184 2.37 7.20 15.52
CA ARG A 184 1.33 6.23 15.95
C ARG A 184 1.15 5.04 15.02
N TYR A 185 1.53 5.19 13.74
CA TYR A 185 1.35 4.21 12.69
C TYR A 185 2.69 4.02 11.95
N GLN A 186 3.61 3.35 12.65
CA GLN A 186 5.01 3.27 12.22
C GLN A 186 5.16 2.52 10.89
N TYR A 187 4.34 1.49 10.66
CA TYR A 187 4.45 0.65 9.49
C TYR A 187 3.89 1.36 8.25
N ILE A 188 2.76 2.06 8.38
CA ILE A 188 2.28 2.99 7.35
C ILE A 188 3.37 4.00 7.00
N TYR A 189 4.00 4.63 8.00
CA TYR A 189 5.02 5.64 7.72
C TYR A 189 6.24 5.06 6.99
N ARG A 190 6.67 3.84 7.34
CA ARG A 190 7.75 3.14 6.62
C ARG A 190 7.41 2.94 5.14
N THR A 191 6.17 2.59 4.83
CA THR A 191 5.69 2.46 3.43
C THR A 191 5.81 3.78 2.66
N LEU A 192 5.61 4.91 3.34
CA LEU A 192 5.64 6.25 2.73
C LEU A 192 7.02 6.92 2.74
N ASP A 193 7.99 6.44 3.51
CA ASP A 193 9.25 7.15 3.80
C ASP A 193 9.98 7.60 2.52
N LYS A 194 10.05 6.72 1.51
CA LYS A 194 10.65 7.04 0.20
C LYS A 194 9.88 8.11 -0.55
N GLU A 195 8.55 8.08 -0.50
CA GLU A 195 7.69 9.09 -1.16
C GLU A 195 7.84 10.44 -0.48
N VAL A 196 7.84 10.46 0.87
CA VAL A 196 8.03 11.67 1.67
C VAL A 196 9.36 12.34 1.33
N GLU A 197 10.44 11.58 1.24
CA GLU A 197 11.75 12.14 0.87
C GLU A 197 11.81 12.60 -0.59
N ALA A 198 11.19 11.87 -1.52
CA ALA A 198 11.10 12.28 -2.93
C ALA A 198 10.35 13.61 -3.10
N VAL A 199 9.23 13.77 -2.40
CA VAL A 199 8.43 15.01 -2.38
C VAL A 199 9.23 16.18 -1.81
N LYS A 200 10.04 15.96 -0.77
CA LYS A 200 10.88 17.03 -0.18
C LYS A 200 12.02 17.47 -1.11
N ASP A 201 12.72 16.53 -1.75
CA ASP A 201 13.89 16.87 -2.59
C ASP A 201 13.46 17.42 -3.97
N ARG A 202 12.53 16.74 -4.65
CA ARG A 202 12.17 16.99 -6.06
C ARG A 202 10.67 16.80 -6.31
N PRO A 203 9.81 17.65 -5.72
CA PRO A 203 8.36 17.45 -5.78
C PRO A 203 7.82 17.43 -7.22
N GLY A 204 8.36 18.26 -8.11
CA GLY A 204 7.94 18.26 -9.52
C GLY A 204 8.36 17.03 -10.33
N SER A 205 9.49 16.40 -10.00
CA SER A 205 9.88 15.14 -10.65
C SER A 205 9.00 14.00 -10.16
N TYR A 206 8.72 13.97 -8.86
CA TYR A 206 7.81 13.00 -8.25
C TYR A 206 6.38 13.11 -8.83
N GLU A 207 5.81 14.32 -8.90
CA GLU A 207 4.48 14.53 -9.50
C GLU A 207 4.42 14.06 -10.96
N ARG A 208 5.45 14.35 -11.76
CA ARG A 208 5.50 13.94 -13.17
C ARG A 208 5.57 12.42 -13.33
N GLU A 209 6.40 11.75 -12.54
CA GLU A 209 6.51 10.28 -12.54
C GLU A 209 5.14 9.64 -12.22
N LEU A 210 4.42 10.20 -11.24
CA LEU A 210 3.06 9.76 -10.93
C LEU A 210 2.07 10.06 -12.06
N GLU A 211 2.13 11.22 -12.70
CA GLU A 211 1.26 11.52 -13.84
C GLU A 211 1.45 10.54 -15.00
N GLU A 212 2.69 10.15 -15.29
CA GLU A 212 3.02 9.15 -16.30
C GLU A 212 2.40 7.78 -15.95
N GLU A 213 2.54 7.34 -14.71
CA GLU A 213 1.93 6.10 -14.21
C GLU A 213 0.40 6.18 -14.21
N ILE A 214 -0.19 7.27 -13.72
CA ILE A 214 -1.66 7.47 -13.74
C ILE A 214 -2.17 7.43 -15.17
N PHE A 215 -1.46 8.04 -16.12
CA PHE A 215 -1.84 8.02 -17.53
C PHE A 215 -1.77 6.60 -18.11
N LYS A 216 -0.72 5.83 -17.78
CA LYS A 216 -0.57 4.43 -18.15
C LYS A 216 -1.72 3.57 -17.62
N TRP A 217 -1.98 3.61 -16.32
CA TRP A 217 -3.02 2.79 -15.70
C TRP A 217 -4.43 3.22 -16.11
N SER A 218 -4.69 4.52 -16.25
CA SER A 218 -5.97 5.04 -16.74
C SER A 218 -6.28 4.58 -18.17
N LYS A 219 -5.26 4.33 -19.01
CA LYS A 219 -5.47 3.76 -20.35
C LYS A 219 -5.85 2.29 -20.29
N LYS A 220 -5.21 1.51 -19.43
CA LYS A 220 -5.52 0.08 -19.28
C LYS A 220 -6.90 -0.16 -18.72
N VAL A 221 -7.25 0.54 -17.64
CA VAL A 221 -8.60 0.46 -17.06
C VAL A 221 -9.65 0.82 -18.11
N ALA A 222 -9.41 1.87 -18.90
CA ALA A 222 -10.33 2.25 -19.97
C ALA A 222 -10.40 1.24 -21.12
N GLN A 223 -9.31 0.53 -21.43
CA GLN A 223 -9.32 -0.55 -22.42
C GLN A 223 -10.18 -1.72 -21.94
N GLU A 224 -9.99 -2.17 -20.70
CA GLU A 224 -10.78 -3.27 -20.10
C GLU A 224 -12.27 -2.92 -19.99
N GLN A 225 -12.60 -1.65 -19.74
CA GLN A 225 -13.97 -1.18 -19.54
C GLN A 225 -14.64 -0.61 -20.80
N GLU A 226 -13.96 -0.66 -21.96
CA GLU A 226 -14.40 0.01 -23.19
C GLU A 226 -14.75 1.50 -22.99
N ALA A 227 -14.09 2.15 -22.04
CA ALA A 227 -14.34 3.52 -21.64
C ALA A 227 -13.42 4.51 -22.35
N LYS A 228 -13.80 5.80 -22.34
CA LYS A 228 -12.90 6.87 -22.77
C LYS A 228 -11.98 7.25 -21.62
N THR A 229 -10.76 7.62 -21.95
CA THR A 229 -9.74 8.10 -21.01
C THR A 229 -9.09 9.39 -21.52
N PHE A 230 -8.16 9.94 -20.74
CA PHE A 230 -7.43 11.15 -21.09
C PHE A 230 -6.67 10.99 -22.41
N SER A 231 -6.78 11.98 -23.30
CA SER A 231 -6.09 11.94 -24.60
C SER A 231 -4.70 12.58 -24.56
N THR A 232 -4.42 13.42 -23.56
CA THR A 232 -3.14 14.13 -23.39
C THR A 232 -2.75 14.24 -21.92
N SER A 233 -1.46 14.37 -21.63
CA SER A 233 -0.95 14.61 -20.26
C SER A 233 -1.50 15.90 -19.67
N GLN A 234 -1.68 16.96 -20.48
CA GLN A 234 -2.27 18.22 -19.99
C GLN A 234 -3.71 18.04 -19.49
N GLN A 235 -4.53 17.26 -20.21
CA GLN A 235 -5.90 16.96 -19.77
C GLN A 235 -5.91 16.16 -18.47
N LEU A 236 -5.00 15.20 -18.32
CA LEU A 236 -4.83 14.45 -17.07
C LEU A 236 -4.44 15.41 -15.94
N HIS A 237 -3.39 16.21 -16.13
CA HIS A 237 -2.92 17.17 -15.16
C HIS A 237 -4.06 18.09 -14.70
N ASP A 238 -4.75 18.77 -15.63
CA ASP A 238 -5.86 19.67 -15.29
C ASP A 238 -6.97 18.96 -14.48
N SER A 239 -7.26 17.70 -14.82
CA SER A 239 -8.23 16.87 -14.11
C SER A 239 -7.77 16.50 -12.70
N LEU A 240 -6.49 16.17 -12.53
CA LEU A 240 -5.90 15.87 -11.21
C LEU A 240 -5.88 17.11 -10.33
N ILE A 241 -5.51 18.26 -10.88
CA ILE A 241 -5.53 19.55 -10.17
C ILE A 241 -6.95 19.88 -9.71
N ASP A 242 -7.94 19.78 -10.60
CA ASP A 242 -9.35 20.03 -10.26
C ASP A 242 -9.84 19.09 -9.16
N THR A 243 -9.57 17.80 -9.30
CA THR A 243 -10.02 16.78 -8.36
C THR A 243 -9.38 16.96 -7.00
N TYR A 244 -8.08 17.24 -6.94
CA TYR A 244 -7.37 17.53 -5.70
C TYR A 244 -8.02 18.69 -4.94
N TYR A 245 -8.18 19.85 -5.60
CA TYR A 245 -8.70 21.05 -4.94
C TYR A 245 -10.19 20.95 -4.62
N LYS A 246 -10.96 20.18 -5.41
CA LYS A 246 -12.35 19.85 -5.09
C LYS A 246 -12.43 19.00 -3.81
N ASN A 247 -11.63 17.96 -3.70
CA ASN A 247 -11.61 17.09 -2.52
C ASN A 247 -11.13 17.86 -1.29
N LEU A 248 -10.10 18.69 -1.44
CA LEU A 248 -9.58 19.51 -0.36
C LEU A 248 -10.61 20.56 0.11
N SER A 249 -11.34 21.19 -0.82
CA SER A 249 -12.42 22.12 -0.48
C SER A 249 -13.59 21.45 0.23
N ALA A 250 -13.86 20.17 -0.08
CA ALA A 250 -14.88 19.40 0.63
C ALA A 250 -14.44 19.05 2.07
N GLU A 251 -13.14 18.86 2.28
CA GLU A 251 -12.55 18.56 3.59
C GLU A 251 -12.41 19.80 4.47
N PHE A 252 -12.02 20.93 3.87
CA PHE A 252 -11.79 22.19 4.54
C PHE A 252 -12.69 23.29 3.95
N PRO A 253 -14.02 23.26 4.22
CA PRO A 253 -14.96 24.23 3.64
C PRO A 253 -14.62 25.69 3.95
N ASP A 254 -14.04 25.95 5.12
CA ASP A 254 -13.65 27.28 5.58
C ASP A 254 -12.51 27.89 4.74
N GLU A 255 -11.73 27.06 4.04
CA GLU A 255 -10.61 27.46 3.18
C GLU A 255 -11.00 27.49 1.69
N SER A 256 -12.26 27.20 1.34
CA SER A 256 -12.65 26.90 -0.04
C SER A 256 -12.33 28.01 -1.04
N ASP A 257 -12.42 29.28 -0.64
CA ASP A 257 -12.12 30.39 -1.55
C ASP A 257 -10.62 30.52 -1.83
N GLU A 258 -9.77 30.34 -0.81
CA GLU A 258 -8.31 30.30 -0.98
C GLU A 258 -7.89 29.12 -1.86
N LEU A 259 -8.50 27.95 -1.65
CA LEU A 259 -8.25 26.75 -2.44
C LEU A 259 -8.66 26.90 -3.91
N LYS A 260 -9.77 27.61 -4.21
CA LYS A 260 -10.15 27.94 -5.59
C LYS A 260 -9.11 28.84 -6.26
N GLU A 261 -8.60 29.84 -5.54
CA GLU A 261 -7.56 30.72 -6.07
C GLU A 261 -6.27 29.96 -6.34
N GLU A 262 -5.86 29.07 -5.44
CA GLU A 262 -4.72 28.19 -5.65
C GLU A 262 -4.89 27.28 -6.86
N CYS A 263 -6.05 26.65 -7.02
CA CYS A 263 -6.37 25.82 -8.19
C CYS A 263 -6.17 26.60 -9.50
N LEU A 264 -6.68 27.83 -9.56
CA LEU A 264 -6.51 28.71 -10.72
C LEU A 264 -5.04 29.08 -10.98
N LYS A 265 -4.23 29.26 -9.93
CA LYS A 265 -2.79 29.52 -10.07
C LYS A 265 -2.09 28.34 -10.72
N TRP A 266 -2.35 27.11 -10.26
CA TRP A 266 -1.75 25.91 -10.82
C TRP A 266 -2.12 25.67 -12.29
N LYS A 267 -3.37 25.94 -12.68
CA LYS A 267 -3.82 25.75 -14.08
C LYS A 267 -3.30 26.81 -15.06
N LYS A 268 -2.95 28.00 -14.58
CA LYS A 268 -2.54 29.15 -15.42
C LYS A 268 -1.04 29.43 -15.38
N ILE A 269 -0.29 28.71 -14.54
CA ILE A 269 1.14 28.91 -14.35
C ILE A 269 1.90 28.73 -15.67
N ARG A 270 2.84 29.63 -15.96
CA ARG A 270 3.72 29.52 -17.13
C ARG A 270 5.09 29.02 -16.69
N GLY A 271 5.82 28.39 -17.61
CA GLY A 271 7.15 27.82 -17.32
C GLY A 271 8.16 28.76 -16.67
N ASN A 272 8.10 30.07 -16.95
CA ASN A 272 9.02 31.05 -16.36
C ASN A 272 8.55 31.67 -15.04
N ASP A 273 7.30 31.44 -14.64
CA ASP A 273 6.74 31.98 -13.40
C ASP A 273 7.32 31.26 -12.19
N THR A 274 7.28 31.89 -11.02
CA THR A 274 7.66 31.24 -9.76
C THR A 274 6.72 30.07 -9.50
N CYS A 275 7.27 28.90 -9.21
CA CYS A 275 6.48 27.71 -8.97
C CYS A 275 5.51 27.94 -7.78
N PRO A 276 4.20 27.64 -7.92
CA PRO A 276 3.22 27.84 -6.86
C PRO A 276 3.52 27.02 -5.60
N CYS A 277 4.33 25.96 -5.73
CA CYS A 277 4.84 25.20 -4.61
C CYS A 277 5.83 25.95 -3.69
N GLY A 278 5.97 27.27 -3.76
CA GLY A 278 6.79 28.03 -2.80
C GLY A 278 8.30 27.72 -2.79
N SER A 279 8.80 26.80 -3.63
CA SER A 279 10.23 26.41 -3.68
C SER A 279 11.18 27.53 -4.12
N GLY A 280 10.64 28.67 -4.57
CA GLY A 280 11.40 29.77 -5.16
C GLY A 280 11.98 29.48 -6.55
N LYS A 281 11.87 28.24 -7.05
CA LYS A 281 12.30 27.85 -8.40
C LYS A 281 11.27 28.31 -9.45
N LYS A 282 11.71 28.50 -10.69
CA LYS A 282 10.78 28.66 -11.83
C LYS A 282 9.98 27.38 -12.04
N PHE A 283 8.73 27.49 -12.49
CA PHE A 283 7.85 26.35 -12.73
C PHE A 283 8.54 25.29 -13.61
N LYS A 284 9.12 25.68 -14.75
CA LYS A 284 9.86 24.77 -15.67
C LYS A 284 11.13 24.12 -15.08
N LYS A 285 11.53 24.51 -13.87
CA LYS A 285 12.67 23.96 -13.12
C LYS A 285 12.21 23.24 -11.85
N CYS A 286 10.92 23.01 -11.72
CA CYS A 286 10.26 22.36 -10.60
C CYS A 286 9.11 21.51 -11.16
N HIS A 287 7.85 21.89 -10.97
CA HIS A 287 6.67 21.12 -11.37
C HIS A 287 6.32 21.18 -12.87
N GLY A 288 6.98 22.01 -13.67
CA GLY A 288 6.85 22.05 -15.13
C GLY A 288 8.07 21.52 -15.88
N ALA A 289 8.90 20.70 -15.20
CA ALA A 289 10.18 20.20 -15.71
C ALA A 289 10.03 18.93 -16.56
#